data_AF-A0A7E4VP78-F1
#
_entry.id   AF-A0A7E4VP78-F1
#
_cell.length_a   1.000
_cell.length_b   1.000
_cell.length_c   1.000
_cell.angle_alpha   90.00
_cell.angle_beta   90.00
_cell.angle_gamma   90.00
#
_symmetry.space_group_name_H-M   'P 1'
#
loop_
_entity.id
_entity.type
_entity.pdbx_description
1 polymer ?
#
loop_
_entity_poly.entity_id
_entity_poly.type
_entity_poly.pdbx_seq_one_letter_code
_entity_poly.pdbx_strand_id
1 'polypeptide(L)'
;MHRFAMKNNSFDDSISLDVDESLLKSMIVGQLLATPPCTVKNADDLTWGIRCFPAGVTSNPDKVMLEFYLNQAPMSVLADFSIRGTDVKETMDRTFEETTTPHRLAIISHTDLLASGAIKNGVFVVRCDVTFKKPAIVKTENLAAITTAPLVVQSFIAASEHNAIDVELLIGARRIHAHRGFLSLISPVFHAMFTHDTKEAQSGVVFIEDFQFEAVEDAMNFCYGHVLENKNASEIIEALKFVEKYDIKAAVTALENWLLANLKADNVCQIAKYAWDHVSEKLQEKCGEFYQKNVGTLALAPEFVTLDANVVSGLVQMAARQV
;
A
#
# COMPACT_ATOMS: atom_id res chain seq x y z
N MET A 1 21.88 -27.37 -12.50
CA MET A 1 21.06 -26.92 -11.36
C MET A 1 21.37 -25.44 -11.18
N HIS A 2 20.46 -24.49 -11.36
CA HIS A 2 19.13 -24.35 -10.77
C HIS A 2 18.09 -23.84 -11.78
N ARG A 3 16.92 -24.48 -11.80
CA ARG A 3 15.66 -23.94 -12.30
C ARG A 3 14.65 -24.18 -11.20
N PHE A 4 14.11 -23.12 -10.61
CA PHE A 4 12.77 -23.12 -10.03
C PHE A 4 12.12 -21.81 -10.43
N ALA A 5 11.35 -21.87 -11.51
CA ALA A 5 10.32 -20.87 -11.78
C ALA A 5 9.08 -21.33 -11.01
N MET A 6 8.71 -20.62 -9.94
CA MET A 6 7.34 -20.72 -9.42
C MET A 6 6.43 -19.97 -10.37
N LYS A 7 5.95 -20.66 -11.41
CA LYS A 7 4.81 -20.23 -12.22
C LYS A 7 3.57 -20.88 -11.61
N ASN A 8 2.86 -20.13 -10.76
CA ASN A 8 1.39 -20.02 -10.74
C ASN A 8 0.95 -19.37 -9.43
N ASN A 9 0.76 -18.04 -9.44
CA ASN A 9 0.17 -17.25 -8.34
C ASN A 9 -1.37 -17.34 -8.31
N SER A 10 -1.93 -18.46 -8.76
CA SER A 10 -3.37 -18.65 -8.90
C SER A 10 -3.86 -19.79 -8.02
N PHE A 11 -5.00 -19.59 -7.37
CA PHE A 11 -5.67 -20.55 -6.50
C PHE A 11 -7.10 -20.73 -6.98
N ASP A 12 -7.55 -21.98 -7.13
CA ASP A 12 -8.93 -22.29 -7.51
C ASP A 12 -9.69 -22.85 -6.30
N ASP A 13 -10.94 -22.44 -6.15
CA ASP A 13 -11.83 -22.93 -5.09
C ASP A 13 -13.29 -22.92 -5.56
N SER A 14 -14.19 -23.57 -4.81
CA SER A 14 -15.60 -23.69 -5.17
C SER A 14 -16.51 -23.78 -3.94
N ILE A 15 -17.65 -23.09 -3.99
CA ILE A 15 -18.69 -23.16 -2.96
C ILE A 15 -20.07 -23.36 -3.57
N SER A 16 -20.97 -23.95 -2.80
CA SER A 16 -22.39 -24.07 -3.15
C SER A 16 -23.25 -23.58 -2.00
N LEU A 17 -24.35 -22.91 -2.34
CA LEU A 17 -25.35 -22.39 -1.41
C LEU A 17 -26.72 -22.93 -1.81
N ASP A 18 -27.34 -23.67 -0.88
CA ASP A 18 -28.72 -24.12 -1.01
C ASP A 18 -29.67 -22.98 -0.63
N VAL A 19 -30.57 -22.62 -1.54
CA VAL A 19 -31.51 -21.51 -1.38
C VAL A 19 -32.94 -22.03 -1.44
N ASP A 20 -33.70 -21.78 -0.39
CA ASP A 20 -35.12 -22.11 -0.30
C ASP A 20 -35.95 -21.21 -1.24
N GLU A 21 -36.75 -21.82 -2.12
CA GLU A 21 -37.61 -21.15 -3.10
C GLU A 21 -38.61 -20.19 -2.43
N SER A 22 -39.06 -20.48 -1.21
CA SER A 22 -40.00 -19.62 -0.49
C SER A 22 -39.46 -18.20 -0.30
N LEU A 23 -38.13 -18.03 -0.27
CA LEU A 23 -37.46 -16.74 -0.13
C LEU A 23 -37.59 -15.85 -1.37
N LEU A 24 -37.89 -16.41 -2.55
CA LEU A 24 -38.16 -15.60 -3.76
C LEU A 24 -39.39 -14.70 -3.57
N LYS A 25 -40.32 -15.12 -2.70
CA LYS A 25 -41.59 -14.42 -2.41
C LYS A 25 -41.56 -13.64 -1.10
N SER A 26 -40.39 -13.54 -0.45
CA SER A 26 -40.22 -12.77 0.78
C SER A 26 -40.54 -11.30 0.53
N MET A 27 -41.33 -10.67 1.42
CA MET A 27 -41.59 -9.22 1.37
C MET A 27 -40.39 -8.37 1.80
N ILE A 28 -39.30 -9.00 2.24
CA ILE A 28 -38.09 -8.31 2.70
C ILE A 28 -37.08 -8.27 1.54
N VAL A 29 -37.27 -7.32 0.64
CA VAL A 29 -36.26 -6.99 -0.39
C VAL A 29 -34.93 -6.65 0.30
N GLY A 30 -33.84 -7.30 -0.11
CA GLY A 30 -32.53 -7.19 0.56
C GLY A 30 -32.26 -8.21 1.68
N GLN A 31 -33.17 -9.16 1.94
CA GLN A 31 -32.89 -10.30 2.81
C GLN A 31 -31.73 -11.12 2.24
N LEU A 32 -30.72 -11.34 3.08
CA LEU A 32 -29.45 -11.93 2.70
C LEU A 32 -29.31 -13.35 3.24
N LEU A 33 -28.94 -14.28 2.37
CA LEU A 33 -28.29 -15.54 2.74
C LEU A 33 -26.80 -15.45 2.44
N ALA A 34 -25.96 -15.83 3.39
CA ALA A 34 -24.52 -15.86 3.20
C ALA A 34 -23.99 -17.27 3.47
N THR A 35 -23.03 -17.71 2.67
CA THR A 35 -22.23 -18.88 3.02
C THR A 35 -21.33 -18.54 4.21
N PRO A 36 -21.01 -19.51 5.10
CA PRO A 36 -19.87 -19.36 5.99
C PRO A 36 -18.60 -19.04 5.17
N PRO A 37 -17.68 -18.20 5.68
CA PRO A 37 -16.43 -17.93 4.98
C PRO A 37 -15.63 -19.22 4.77
N CYS A 38 -15.22 -19.47 3.53
CA CYS A 38 -14.35 -20.59 3.18
C CYS A 38 -12.88 -20.14 3.17
N THR A 39 -12.02 -20.89 3.86
CA THR A 39 -10.57 -20.69 3.82
C THR A 39 -9.98 -21.37 2.59
N VAL A 40 -9.24 -20.62 1.78
CA VAL A 40 -8.58 -21.17 0.58
C VAL A 40 -7.38 -22.00 1.02
N LYS A 41 -7.30 -23.25 0.57
CA LYS A 41 -6.14 -24.12 0.84
C LYS A 41 -4.89 -23.53 0.19
N ASN A 42 -3.80 -23.42 0.95
CA ASN A 42 -2.50 -22.88 0.51
C ASN A 42 -2.44 -21.36 0.26
N ALA A 43 -3.40 -20.59 0.78
CA ALA A 43 -3.31 -19.14 0.86
C ALA A 43 -3.40 -18.72 2.33
N ASP A 44 -2.33 -18.13 2.86
CA ASP A 44 -2.25 -17.66 4.25
C ASP A 44 -3.47 -16.78 4.60
N ASP A 45 -4.36 -17.28 5.45
CA ASP A 45 -5.54 -16.59 6.03
C ASP A 45 -6.57 -15.97 5.05
N LEU A 46 -6.55 -16.32 3.76
CA LEU A 46 -7.55 -15.85 2.79
C LEU A 46 -8.88 -16.55 3.03
N THR A 47 -9.92 -15.78 3.34
CA THR A 47 -11.31 -16.24 3.45
C THR A 47 -12.20 -15.49 2.46
N TRP A 48 -13.15 -16.21 1.88
CA TRP A 48 -14.08 -15.68 0.89
C TRP A 48 -15.45 -16.33 1.02
N GLY A 49 -16.44 -15.76 0.34
CA GLY A 49 -17.76 -16.38 0.24
C GLY A 49 -18.69 -15.62 -0.69
N ILE A 50 -19.93 -16.09 -0.73
CA ILE A 50 -20.98 -15.48 -1.54
C ILE A 50 -22.18 -15.10 -0.68
N ARG A 51 -22.83 -14.03 -1.11
CA ARG A 51 -24.04 -13.46 -0.55
C ARG A 51 -25.13 -13.54 -1.60
N CYS A 52 -26.26 -14.15 -1.28
CA CYS A 52 -27.41 -14.30 -2.15
C CYS A 52 -28.58 -13.48 -1.61
N PHE A 53 -29.22 -12.73 -2.51
CA PHE A 53 -30.47 -12.02 -2.28
C PHE A 53 -31.55 -12.66 -3.16
N PRO A 54 -32.27 -13.68 -2.65
CA PRO A 54 -33.21 -14.46 -3.46
C PRO A 54 -34.36 -13.59 -3.98
N ALA A 55 -34.92 -12.72 -3.13
CA ALA A 55 -35.98 -11.76 -3.48
C ALA A 55 -35.46 -10.49 -4.20
N GLY A 56 -34.20 -10.50 -4.63
CA GLY A 56 -33.56 -9.35 -5.25
C GLY A 56 -33.28 -8.18 -4.31
N VAL A 57 -33.00 -7.03 -4.92
CA VAL A 57 -32.67 -5.76 -4.25
C VAL A 57 -33.51 -4.64 -4.85
N THR A 58 -33.55 -3.47 -4.22
CA THR A 58 -34.41 -2.35 -4.66
C THR A 58 -34.25 -1.97 -6.14
N SER A 59 -33.05 -2.08 -6.70
CA SER A 59 -32.79 -1.79 -8.11
C SER A 59 -33.17 -2.92 -9.07
N ASN A 60 -33.27 -4.15 -8.59
CA ASN A 60 -33.60 -5.36 -9.36
C ASN A 60 -34.41 -6.32 -8.45
N PRO A 61 -35.70 -6.03 -8.20
CA PRO A 61 -36.51 -6.76 -7.23
C PRO A 61 -37.02 -8.11 -7.76
N ASP A 62 -36.97 -8.34 -9.07
CA ASP A 62 -37.48 -9.52 -9.79
C ASP A 62 -36.36 -10.51 -10.19
N LYS A 63 -35.14 -10.29 -9.70
CA LYS A 63 -33.96 -11.10 -10.03
C LYS A 63 -33.29 -11.61 -8.78
N VAL A 64 -32.76 -12.82 -8.84
CA VAL A 64 -31.82 -13.31 -7.84
C VAL A 64 -30.52 -12.51 -8.00
N MET A 65 -30.05 -11.89 -6.91
CA MET A 65 -28.80 -11.13 -6.91
C MET A 65 -27.74 -11.86 -6.10
N LEU A 66 -26.51 -11.88 -6.61
CA LEU A 66 -25.35 -12.45 -5.93
C LEU A 66 -24.30 -11.37 -5.69
N GLU A 67 -23.57 -11.51 -4.60
CA GLU A 67 -22.49 -10.63 -4.21
C GLU A 67 -21.31 -11.47 -3.71
N PHE A 68 -20.11 -11.17 -4.20
CA PHE A 68 -18.88 -11.82 -3.77
C PHE A 68 -18.22 -11.01 -2.65
N TYR A 69 -17.63 -11.69 -1.66
CA TYR A 69 -16.83 -11.03 -0.63
C TYR A 69 -15.56 -11.83 -0.29
N LEU A 70 -14.54 -11.12 0.17
CA LEU A 70 -13.25 -11.68 0.61
C LEU A 70 -12.62 -10.77 1.67
N ASN A 71 -11.72 -11.33 2.50
CA ASN A 71 -11.10 -10.61 3.63
C ASN A 71 -9.72 -10.01 3.34
N GLN A 72 -9.09 -10.31 2.19
CA GLN A 72 -7.75 -9.81 1.84
C GLN A 72 -7.70 -9.18 0.44
N ALA A 73 -7.47 -7.88 0.38
CA ALA A 73 -7.21 -7.13 -0.84
C ALA A 73 -5.78 -6.55 -0.81
N PRO A 74 -5.12 -6.23 -1.95
CA PRO A 74 -5.63 -6.34 -3.30
C PRO A 74 -5.64 -7.78 -3.85
N MET A 75 -6.72 -8.18 -4.53
CA MET A 75 -6.88 -9.52 -5.10
C MET A 75 -7.63 -9.49 -6.43
N SER A 76 -7.06 -10.08 -7.49
CA SER A 76 -7.78 -10.30 -8.73
C SER A 76 -8.59 -11.60 -8.64
N VAL A 77 -9.88 -11.51 -8.93
CA VAL A 77 -10.84 -12.60 -8.77
C VAL A 77 -11.58 -12.79 -10.08
N LEU A 78 -11.51 -14.01 -10.60
CA LEU A 78 -12.39 -14.48 -11.66
C LEU A 78 -13.38 -15.47 -11.03
N ALA A 79 -14.64 -15.07 -10.88
CA ALA A 79 -15.69 -15.89 -10.27
C ALA A 79 -16.80 -16.19 -11.27
N ASP A 80 -17.08 -17.47 -11.45
CA ASP A 80 -18.15 -17.99 -12.28
C ASP A 80 -19.32 -18.42 -11.39
N PHE A 81 -20.45 -17.75 -11.51
CA PHE A 81 -21.68 -18.08 -10.82
C PHE A 81 -22.61 -18.87 -11.72
N SER A 82 -23.23 -19.92 -11.18
CA SER A 82 -24.19 -20.75 -11.91
C SER A 82 -25.31 -21.23 -10.99
N ILE A 83 -26.44 -21.63 -11.60
CA ILE A 83 -27.53 -22.31 -10.90
C ILE A 83 -27.57 -23.75 -11.38
N ARG A 84 -27.50 -24.70 -10.44
CA ARG A 84 -27.46 -26.12 -10.79
C ARG A 84 -28.74 -26.54 -11.49
N GLY A 85 -28.60 -27.09 -12.69
CA GLY A 85 -29.74 -27.54 -13.50
C GLY A 85 -30.29 -26.49 -14.47
N THR A 86 -29.61 -25.36 -14.63
CA THR A 86 -29.85 -24.40 -15.71
C THR A 86 -28.59 -24.24 -16.57
N ASP A 87 -28.73 -23.61 -17.73
CA ASP A 87 -27.61 -23.16 -18.57
C ASP A 87 -27.10 -21.75 -18.17
N VAL A 88 -27.61 -21.19 -17.06
CA VAL A 88 -27.25 -19.84 -16.63
C VAL A 88 -25.85 -19.82 -16.02
N LYS A 89 -25.02 -18.93 -16.56
CA LYS A 89 -23.67 -18.67 -16.08
C LYS A 89 -23.39 -17.17 -16.16
N GLU A 90 -22.97 -16.59 -15.05
CA GLU A 90 -22.53 -15.19 -14.98
C GLU A 90 -21.09 -15.14 -14.47
N THR A 91 -20.24 -14.35 -15.13
CA THR A 91 -18.81 -14.26 -14.80
C THR A 91 -18.48 -12.87 -14.26
N MET A 92 -17.82 -12.85 -13.11
CA MET A 92 -17.19 -11.67 -12.53
C MET A 92 -15.69 -11.75 -12.75
N ASP A 93 -15.12 -10.82 -13.51
CA ASP A 93 -13.67 -10.60 -13.57
C ASP A 93 -13.37 -9.24 -12.95
N ARG A 94 -12.82 -9.23 -11.73
CA ARG A 94 -12.63 -8.01 -10.94
C ARG A 94 -11.40 -8.08 -10.05
N THR A 95 -10.70 -6.96 -9.95
CA THR A 95 -9.72 -6.72 -8.88
C THR A 95 -10.40 -6.02 -7.71
N PHE A 96 -10.31 -6.63 -6.53
CA PHE A 96 -10.76 -6.06 -5.27
C PHE A 96 -9.57 -5.32 -4.64
N GLU A 97 -9.70 -4.03 -4.43
CA GLU A 97 -8.86 -3.15 -3.61
C GLU A 97 -9.46 -2.93 -2.22
N GLU A 98 -8.67 -2.43 -1.24
CA GLU A 98 -9.08 -2.25 0.17
C GLU A 98 -10.37 -1.43 0.37
N THR A 99 -10.70 -0.54 -0.57
CA THR A 99 -11.87 0.36 -0.52
C THR A 99 -12.97 -0.02 -1.52
N THR A 100 -12.92 -1.21 -2.11
CA THR A 100 -13.83 -1.60 -3.21
C THR A 100 -15.26 -1.72 -2.73
N THR A 101 -16.18 -1.07 -3.45
CA THR A 101 -17.61 -1.24 -3.24
C THR A 101 -18.05 -2.67 -3.59
N PRO A 102 -18.94 -3.29 -2.81
CA PRO A 102 -19.39 -4.65 -3.10
C PRO A 102 -20.03 -4.74 -4.49
N HIS A 103 -19.58 -5.70 -5.29
CA HIS A 103 -20.15 -5.93 -6.61
C HIS A 103 -21.32 -6.89 -6.54
N ARG A 104 -22.48 -6.45 -7.03
CA ARG A 104 -23.67 -7.29 -7.14
C ARG A 104 -23.95 -7.63 -8.60
N LEU A 105 -24.28 -8.89 -8.84
CA LEU A 105 -24.60 -9.45 -10.15
C LEU A 105 -26.03 -9.98 -10.12
N ALA A 106 -26.81 -9.64 -11.12
CA ALA A 106 -28.10 -10.28 -11.35
C ALA A 106 -27.86 -11.58 -12.11
N ILE A 107 -28.27 -12.72 -11.57
CA ILE A 107 -27.98 -14.03 -12.20
C ILE A 107 -29.13 -14.56 -13.05
N ILE A 108 -30.37 -14.47 -12.55
CA ILE A 108 -31.55 -15.00 -13.23
C ILE A 108 -32.79 -14.23 -12.75
N SER A 109 -33.78 -14.06 -13.63
CA SER A 109 -35.09 -13.57 -13.19
C SER A 109 -35.82 -14.65 -12.39
N HIS A 110 -36.72 -14.26 -11.49
CA HIS A 110 -37.56 -15.22 -10.76
C HIS A 110 -38.40 -16.06 -11.71
N THR A 111 -38.94 -15.45 -12.77
CA THR A 111 -39.76 -16.11 -13.79
C THR A 111 -38.98 -17.22 -14.50
N ASP A 112 -37.76 -16.91 -14.96
CA ASP A 112 -36.93 -17.88 -15.68
C ASP A 112 -36.43 -18.99 -14.76
N LEU A 113 -36.12 -18.67 -13.49
CA LEU A 113 -35.74 -19.66 -12.50
C LEU A 113 -36.87 -20.67 -12.23
N LEU A 114 -38.09 -20.18 -12.05
CA LEU A 114 -39.27 -21.03 -11.86
C LEU A 114 -39.56 -21.90 -13.10
N ALA A 115 -39.32 -21.36 -14.30
CA ALA A 115 -39.52 -22.10 -15.56
C ALA A 115 -38.39 -23.10 -15.86
N SER A 116 -37.21 -22.95 -15.26
CA SER A 116 -36.00 -23.72 -15.61
C SER A 116 -36.02 -25.19 -15.15
N GLY A 117 -36.86 -25.55 -14.18
CA GLY A 117 -36.84 -26.88 -13.55
C GLY A 117 -35.65 -27.12 -12.60
N ALA A 118 -34.85 -26.09 -12.30
CA ALA A 118 -33.71 -26.20 -11.38
C ALA A 118 -34.10 -26.36 -9.91
N ILE A 119 -35.29 -25.89 -9.53
CA ILE A 119 -35.79 -26.04 -8.16
C ILE A 119 -36.23 -27.48 -7.95
N LYS A 120 -35.62 -28.14 -6.97
CA LYS A 120 -35.93 -29.51 -6.56
C LYS A 120 -36.26 -29.54 -5.08
N ASN A 121 -37.42 -30.09 -4.73
CA ASN A 121 -37.91 -30.12 -3.35
C ASN A 121 -37.92 -28.73 -2.68
N GLY A 122 -38.29 -27.68 -3.43
CA GLY A 122 -38.33 -26.31 -2.93
C GLY A 122 -36.95 -25.65 -2.73
N VAL A 123 -35.87 -26.25 -3.23
CA VAL A 123 -34.51 -25.70 -3.11
C VAL A 123 -33.86 -25.58 -4.49
N PHE A 124 -33.19 -24.47 -4.75
CA PHE A 124 -32.24 -24.35 -5.85
C PHE A 124 -30.83 -24.11 -5.31
N VAL A 125 -29.82 -24.52 -6.07
CA VAL A 125 -28.42 -24.47 -5.63
C VAL A 125 -27.66 -23.47 -6.47
N VAL A 126 -27.12 -22.44 -5.81
CA VAL A 126 -26.18 -21.49 -6.40
C VAL A 126 -24.77 -22.04 -6.22
N ARG A 127 -24.00 -22.13 -7.29
CA ARG A 127 -22.59 -22.53 -7.27
C ARG A 127 -21.72 -21.35 -7.70
N CYS A 128 -20.60 -21.16 -7.01
CA CYS A 128 -19.56 -20.23 -7.41
C CYS A 128 -18.24 -20.99 -7.51
N ASP A 129 -17.68 -21.03 -8.72
CA ASP A 129 -16.32 -21.50 -8.99
C ASP A 129 -15.44 -20.27 -9.13
N VAL A 130 -14.35 -20.20 -8.37
CA VAL A 130 -13.51 -19.00 -8.30
C VAL A 130 -12.05 -19.33 -8.55
N THR A 131 -11.41 -18.48 -9.33
CA THR A 131 -9.96 -18.41 -9.47
C THR A 131 -9.48 -17.09 -8.86
N PHE A 132 -8.72 -17.21 -7.78
CA PHE A 132 -7.95 -16.11 -7.23
C PHE A 132 -6.65 -16.01 -8.00
N LYS A 133 -6.30 -14.81 -8.40
CA LYS A 133 -4.95 -14.46 -8.80
C LYS A 133 -4.50 -13.42 -7.79
N LYS A 134 -3.50 -13.79 -6.98
CA LYS A 134 -2.71 -12.75 -6.34
C LYS A 134 -2.28 -11.85 -7.49
N PRO A 135 -2.61 -10.54 -7.49
CA PRO A 135 -2.02 -9.65 -8.46
C PRO A 135 -0.55 -9.99 -8.41
N ALA A 136 0.04 -10.22 -9.59
CA ALA A 136 1.47 -10.36 -9.62
C ALA A 136 1.96 -9.20 -8.75
N ILE A 137 2.76 -9.51 -7.74
CA ILE A 137 3.77 -8.55 -7.38
C ILE A 137 4.60 -8.51 -8.67
N VAL A 138 4.11 -7.76 -9.68
CA VAL A 138 4.92 -6.76 -10.28
C VAL A 138 5.47 -6.15 -9.01
N LYS A 139 6.71 -6.53 -8.71
CA LYS A 139 7.63 -5.49 -8.37
C LYS A 139 7.45 -4.54 -9.56
N THR A 140 6.48 -3.64 -9.47
CA THR A 140 6.86 -2.26 -9.39
C THR A 140 7.99 -2.34 -8.37
N GLU A 141 9.21 -2.58 -8.88
CA GLU A 141 10.30 -1.67 -8.60
C GLU A 141 9.57 -0.37 -8.40
N ASN A 142 9.44 0.03 -7.14
CA ASN A 142 8.88 1.30 -6.81
C ASN A 142 9.50 2.24 -7.84
N LEU A 143 8.73 2.64 -8.85
CA LEU A 143 9.10 3.73 -9.71
C LEU A 143 8.70 5.02 -9.01
N ALA A 144 8.62 4.97 -7.68
CA ALA A 144 9.30 5.92 -6.85
C ALA A 144 10.81 5.59 -6.76
N ALA A 145 11.43 5.26 -7.91
CA ALA A 145 12.82 5.52 -8.09
C ALA A 145 12.92 7.02 -7.91
N ILE A 146 13.60 7.47 -6.86
CA ILE A 146 13.87 8.89 -6.78
C ILE A 146 14.95 9.14 -7.82
N THR A 147 14.51 9.50 -9.01
CA THR A 147 15.37 9.62 -10.17
C THR A 147 16.37 10.73 -9.94
N THR A 148 17.63 10.29 -9.98
CA THR A 148 18.89 10.96 -10.30
C THR A 148 18.94 12.47 -10.13
N ALA A 149 19.84 12.88 -9.23
CA ALA A 149 20.39 14.22 -9.16
C ALA A 149 20.64 14.80 -10.57
N PRO A 150 20.50 16.13 -10.77
CA PRO A 150 20.65 16.75 -12.08
C PRO A 150 21.92 16.27 -12.81
N LEU A 151 21.90 16.16 -14.14
CA LEU A 151 23.05 15.72 -14.96
C LEU A 151 24.39 16.35 -14.55
N VAL A 152 24.37 17.58 -14.00
CA VAL A 152 25.53 18.30 -13.46
C VAL A 152 26.19 17.60 -12.26
N VAL A 153 25.41 16.98 -11.38
CA VAL A 153 25.88 16.22 -10.22
C VAL A 153 26.56 14.93 -10.68
N GLN A 154 25.95 14.21 -11.62
CA GLN A 154 26.57 13.03 -12.23
C GLN A 154 27.86 13.38 -12.96
N SER A 155 27.91 14.54 -13.63
CA SER A 155 29.10 15.04 -14.30
C SER A 155 30.21 15.41 -13.31
N PHE A 156 29.86 16.02 -12.17
CA PHE A 156 30.79 16.30 -11.08
C PHE A 156 31.36 15.00 -10.46
N ILE A 157 30.51 14.00 -10.22
CA ILE A 157 30.91 12.69 -9.67
C ILE A 157 31.79 11.94 -10.67
N ALA A 158 31.42 11.93 -11.96
CA ALA A 158 32.21 11.27 -13.00
C ALA A 158 33.56 11.97 -13.22
N ALA A 159 33.60 13.30 -13.14
CA ALA A 159 34.84 14.08 -13.26
C ALA A 159 35.76 13.98 -12.03
N SER A 160 35.28 13.43 -10.91
CA SER A 160 36.03 13.29 -9.66
C SER A 160 36.63 11.89 -9.46
N GLU A 161 36.78 11.08 -10.52
CA GLU A 161 37.41 9.74 -10.57
C GLU A 161 38.22 9.39 -9.31
N HIS A 162 37.77 8.43 -8.49
CA HIS A 162 38.36 7.72 -7.31
C HIS A 162 39.47 8.36 -6.44
N ASN A 163 40.33 9.26 -6.94
CA ASN A 163 41.35 10.06 -6.27
C ASN A 163 40.85 11.33 -5.56
N ALA A 164 39.55 11.63 -5.58
CA ALA A 164 38.97 12.81 -4.90
C ALA A 164 38.23 12.49 -3.59
N ILE A 165 38.23 11.24 -3.12
CA ILE A 165 37.72 10.90 -1.79
C ILE A 165 38.66 11.55 -0.76
N ASP A 166 38.20 12.63 -0.15
CA ASP A 166 38.96 13.46 0.78
C ASP A 166 38.25 13.62 2.15
N VAL A 167 37.16 12.88 2.34
CA VAL A 167 36.46 12.77 3.62
C VAL A 167 35.80 11.40 3.81
N GLU A 168 35.81 10.93 5.05
CA GLU A 168 35.09 9.75 5.51
C GLU A 168 33.98 10.16 6.51
N LEU A 169 32.77 9.65 6.30
CA LEU A 169 31.71 9.69 7.31
C LEU A 169 31.81 8.41 8.13
N LEU A 170 32.13 8.51 9.42
CA LEU A 170 32.31 7.39 10.32
C LEU A 170 31.08 7.21 11.22
N ILE A 171 30.42 6.07 11.08
CA ILE A 171 29.22 5.68 11.84
C ILE A 171 29.55 4.40 12.61
N GLY A 172 29.83 4.55 13.91
CA GLY A 172 30.40 3.47 14.72
C GLY A 172 31.72 2.96 14.14
N ALA A 173 31.75 1.69 13.70
CA ALA A 173 32.93 1.07 13.09
C ALA A 173 32.93 1.09 11.55
N ARG A 174 31.87 1.60 10.93
CA ARG A 174 31.66 1.56 9.47
C ARG A 174 31.86 2.94 8.86
N ARG A 175 32.31 2.98 7.61
CA ARG A 175 32.74 4.21 6.92
C ARG A 175 32.02 4.36 5.59
N ILE A 176 31.62 5.58 5.27
CA ILE A 176 31.17 5.98 3.94
C ILE A 176 32.20 6.97 3.38
N HIS A 177 32.75 6.63 2.23
CA HIS A 177 33.69 7.50 1.52
C HIS A 177 32.92 8.56 0.73
N ALA A 178 33.35 9.82 0.83
CA ALA A 178 32.67 10.95 0.22
C ALA A 178 33.65 12.04 -0.24
N HIS A 179 33.10 13.11 -0.82
CA HIS A 179 33.85 14.23 -1.37
C HIS A 179 33.46 15.52 -0.64
N ARG A 180 34.41 16.20 0.01
CA ARG A 180 34.18 17.45 0.76
C ARG A 180 33.56 18.52 -0.12
N GLY A 181 34.05 18.65 -1.35
CA GLY A 181 33.52 19.61 -2.32
C GLY A 181 32.05 19.38 -2.63
N PHE A 182 31.65 18.11 -2.81
CA PHE A 182 30.25 17.75 -3.06
C PHE A 182 29.37 18.02 -1.83
N LEU A 183 29.80 17.52 -0.67
CA LEU A 183 29.07 17.72 0.59
C LEU A 183 28.90 19.22 0.90
N SER A 184 29.95 20.02 0.72
CA SER A 184 29.91 21.48 0.90
C SER A 184 28.96 22.18 -0.07
N LEU A 185 28.81 21.65 -1.28
CA LEU A 185 27.92 22.23 -2.29
C LEU A 185 26.45 22.02 -1.91
N ILE A 186 26.11 20.85 -1.38
CA ILE A 186 24.72 20.45 -1.11
C ILE A 186 24.27 20.75 0.33
N SER A 187 25.21 21.03 1.23
CA SER A 187 24.94 21.23 2.66
C SER A 187 25.74 22.43 3.19
N PRO A 188 25.06 23.48 3.69
CA PRO A 188 25.74 24.57 4.39
C PRO A 188 26.40 24.10 5.69
N VAL A 189 25.88 23.03 6.33
CA VAL A 189 26.47 22.43 7.53
C VAL A 189 27.82 21.80 7.20
N PHE A 190 27.90 20.97 6.15
CA PHE A 190 29.19 20.42 5.71
C PHE A 190 30.13 21.50 5.18
N HIS A 191 29.61 22.53 4.50
CA HIS A 191 30.41 23.66 4.06
C HIS A 191 31.11 24.36 5.24
N ALA A 192 30.35 24.70 6.28
CA ALA A 192 30.91 25.31 7.49
C ALA A 192 31.90 24.35 8.19
N MET A 193 31.58 23.06 8.23
CA MET A 193 32.43 22.02 8.82
C MET A 193 33.79 21.93 8.13
N PHE A 194 33.88 22.09 6.80
CA PHE A 194 35.14 21.93 6.06
C PHE A 194 35.90 23.23 5.78
N THR A 195 35.26 24.40 5.92
CA THR A 195 35.89 25.71 5.64
C THR A 195 36.49 26.39 6.87
N HIS A 196 36.08 25.98 8.08
CA HIS A 196 36.63 26.48 9.33
C HIS A 196 37.72 25.57 9.88
N ASP A 197 38.49 26.06 10.86
CA ASP A 197 39.55 25.30 11.54
C ASP A 197 38.96 24.30 12.54
N THR A 198 38.23 23.31 12.02
CA THR A 198 37.55 22.25 12.76
C THR A 198 38.38 20.97 12.74
N LYS A 199 38.08 20.04 13.65
CA LYS A 199 38.74 18.73 13.67
C LYS A 199 38.43 17.92 12.41
N GLU A 200 37.23 18.06 11.89
CA GLU A 200 36.73 17.41 10.69
C GLU A 200 37.49 17.91 9.45
N ALA A 201 37.72 19.23 9.35
CA ALA A 201 38.52 19.83 8.28
C ALA A 201 39.97 19.33 8.31
N GLN A 202 40.57 19.19 9.49
CA GLN A 202 41.96 18.72 9.65
C GLN A 202 42.11 17.22 9.45
N SER A 203 41.20 16.41 9.99
CA SER A 203 41.30 14.94 9.99
C SER A 203 40.72 14.28 8.74
N GLY A 204 39.76 14.93 8.07
CA GLY A 204 38.99 14.29 7.00
C GLY A 204 38.04 13.21 7.49
N VAL A 205 37.69 13.20 8.76
CA VAL A 205 36.71 12.27 9.33
C VAL A 205 35.59 13.04 10.01
N VAL A 206 34.35 12.76 9.62
CA VAL A 206 33.15 13.27 10.28
C VAL A 206 32.53 12.13 11.06
N PHE A 207 32.43 12.28 12.38
CA PHE A 207 31.78 11.31 13.24
C PHE A 207 30.26 11.57 13.25
N ILE A 208 29.48 10.54 12.96
CA ILE A 208 28.01 10.57 13.00
C ILE A 208 27.57 9.55 14.05
N GLU A 209 27.04 10.05 15.17
CA GLU A 209 26.70 9.24 16.34
C GLU A 209 25.18 9.04 16.51
N ASP A 210 24.38 9.87 15.86
CA ASP A 210 22.93 9.93 16.03
C ASP A 210 22.12 9.21 14.95
N PHE A 211 22.80 8.57 13.98
CA PHE A 211 22.16 7.82 12.90
C PHE A 211 22.73 6.41 12.77
N GLN A 212 21.87 5.48 12.32
CA GLN A 212 22.31 4.16 11.87
C GLN A 212 23.01 4.27 10.52
N PHE A 213 23.97 3.39 10.26
CA PHE A 213 24.75 3.44 9.03
C PHE A 213 23.87 3.34 7.79
N GLU A 214 22.86 2.47 7.80
CA GLU A 214 21.95 2.25 6.67
C GLU A 214 21.22 3.53 6.28
N ALA A 215 20.78 4.33 7.27
CA ALA A 215 20.11 5.60 7.02
C ALA A 215 21.04 6.63 6.37
N VAL A 216 22.29 6.70 6.84
CA VAL A 216 23.31 7.59 6.26
C VAL A 216 23.69 7.12 4.86
N GLU A 217 23.84 5.81 4.66
CA GLU A 217 24.15 5.22 3.36
C GLU A 217 23.04 5.49 2.33
N ASP A 218 21.78 5.30 2.70
CA ASP A 218 20.64 5.61 1.83
C ASP A 218 20.58 7.10 1.50
N ALA A 219 20.73 7.98 2.49
CA ALA A 219 20.77 9.42 2.26
C ALA A 219 21.93 9.85 1.35
N MET A 220 23.12 9.27 1.53
CA MET A 220 24.27 9.58 0.70
C MET A 220 24.09 9.04 -0.72
N ASN A 221 23.67 7.78 -0.88
CA ASN A 221 23.37 7.19 -2.18
C ASN A 221 22.39 8.06 -2.95
N PHE A 222 21.32 8.50 -2.28
CA PHE A 222 20.36 9.43 -2.80
C PHE A 222 20.98 10.76 -3.27
N CYS A 223 21.78 11.41 -2.42
CA CYS A 223 22.42 12.68 -2.75
C CYS A 223 23.34 12.55 -3.98
N TYR A 224 24.07 11.44 -4.08
CA TYR A 224 24.90 11.11 -5.25
C TYR A 224 24.08 10.74 -6.50
N GLY A 225 22.75 10.75 -6.41
CA GLY A 225 21.84 10.49 -7.52
C GLY A 225 21.63 9.00 -7.82
N HIS A 226 21.95 8.12 -6.88
CA HIS A 226 21.58 6.72 -6.98
C HIS A 226 20.08 6.56 -6.67
N VAL A 227 19.48 5.58 -7.33
CA VAL A 227 18.09 5.21 -7.07
C VAL A 227 18.02 4.43 -5.77
N LEU A 228 17.13 4.83 -4.87
CA LEU A 228 16.79 4.04 -3.68
C LEU A 228 15.69 3.03 -4.04
N GLU A 229 16.08 1.77 -4.22
CA GLU A 229 15.16 0.69 -4.56
C GLU A 229 14.65 -0.06 -3.31
N ASN A 230 13.41 -0.56 -3.39
CA ASN A 230 12.81 -1.45 -2.39
C ASN A 230 12.77 -0.89 -0.95
N LYS A 231 12.73 0.44 -0.79
CA LYS A 231 12.63 1.10 0.52
C LYS A 231 11.18 1.22 1.01
N ASN A 232 11.02 1.10 2.32
CA ASN A 232 9.77 1.39 3.01
C ASN A 232 9.79 2.79 3.66
N ALA A 233 8.65 3.27 4.14
CA ALA A 233 8.52 4.62 4.68
C ALA A 233 9.39 4.86 5.93
N SER A 234 9.62 3.86 6.79
CA SER A 234 10.50 3.99 7.94
C SER A 234 11.95 4.22 7.51
N GLU A 235 12.44 3.46 6.52
CA GLU A 235 13.80 3.63 5.99
C GLU A 235 13.99 5.02 5.36
N ILE A 236 12.99 5.47 4.59
CA ILE A 236 13.02 6.81 3.98
C ILE A 236 12.96 7.92 5.03
N ILE A 237 12.16 7.75 6.10
CA ILE A 237 12.11 8.70 7.23
C ILE A 237 13.47 8.81 7.92
N GLU A 238 14.18 7.71 8.14
CA GLU A 238 15.51 7.77 8.77
C GLU A 238 16.55 8.46 7.87
N ALA A 239 16.53 8.22 6.55
CA ALA A 239 17.37 8.95 5.61
C ALA A 239 16.99 10.45 5.54
N LEU A 240 15.68 10.74 5.61
CA LEU A 240 15.14 12.10 5.60
C LEU A 240 15.60 12.92 6.82
N LYS A 241 15.56 12.33 8.02
CA LYS A 241 16.08 12.96 9.25
C LYS A 241 17.56 13.32 9.14
N PHE A 242 18.37 12.47 8.48
CA PHE A 242 19.78 12.76 8.24
C PHE A 242 19.96 13.97 7.33
N VAL A 243 19.31 13.99 6.16
CA VAL A 243 19.46 15.10 5.22
C VAL A 243 18.89 16.41 5.76
N GLU A 244 17.91 16.35 6.66
CA GLU A 244 17.39 17.52 7.38
C GLU A 244 18.40 18.07 8.39
N LYS A 245 19.03 17.21 9.22
CA LYS A 245 20.07 17.64 10.17
C LYS A 245 21.21 18.39 9.49
N TYR A 246 21.61 17.93 8.30
CA TYR A 246 22.67 18.55 7.51
C TYR A 246 22.17 19.64 6.54
N ASP A 247 20.91 20.06 6.65
CA ASP A 247 20.29 21.12 5.83
C ASP A 247 20.44 20.91 4.31
N ILE A 248 20.26 19.67 3.84
CA ILE A 248 20.29 19.31 2.42
C ILE A 248 18.87 19.46 1.85
N LYS A 249 18.41 20.71 1.71
CA LYS A 249 17.01 21.07 1.39
C LYS A 249 16.42 20.36 0.17
N ALA A 250 17.23 20.19 -0.88
CA ALA A 250 16.79 19.52 -2.10
C ALA A 250 16.45 18.04 -1.84
N ALA A 251 17.24 17.36 -1.00
CA ALA A 251 17.00 15.98 -0.62
C ALA A 251 15.80 15.86 0.33
N VAL A 252 15.65 16.77 1.29
CA VAL A 252 14.47 16.86 2.16
C VAL A 252 13.20 16.91 1.31
N THR A 253 13.11 17.88 0.40
CA THR A 253 11.94 18.07 -0.47
C THR A 253 11.62 16.82 -1.29
N ALA A 254 12.64 16.16 -1.84
CA ALA A 254 12.48 15.01 -2.70
C ALA A 254 12.05 13.74 -1.93
N LEU A 255 12.62 13.50 -0.74
CA LEU A 255 12.22 12.37 0.12
C LEU A 255 10.82 12.59 0.72
N GLU A 256 10.44 13.82 1.07
CA GLU A 256 9.05 14.13 1.46
C GLU A 256 8.07 13.87 0.31
N ASN A 257 8.42 14.27 -0.92
CA ASN A 257 7.60 13.96 -2.10
C ASN A 257 7.44 12.45 -2.32
N TRP A 258 8.49 11.68 -2.03
CA TRP A 258 8.41 10.22 -2.08
C TRP A 258 7.41 9.68 -1.05
N LEU A 259 7.47 10.16 0.21
CA LEU A 259 6.54 9.75 1.25
C LEU A 259 5.09 10.08 0.87
N LEU A 260 4.86 11.25 0.27
CA LEU A 260 3.55 11.66 -0.24
C LEU A 260 3.05 10.76 -1.37
N ALA A 261 3.91 10.43 -2.34
CA ALA A 261 3.55 9.58 -3.46
C ALA A 261 3.26 8.13 -3.04
N ASN A 262 3.80 7.70 -1.89
CA ASN A 262 3.66 6.34 -1.36
C ASN A 262 2.79 6.29 -0.10
N LEU A 263 1.94 7.30 0.14
CA LEU A 263 1.06 7.35 1.31
C LEU A 263 -0.06 6.29 1.19
N LYS A 264 -0.19 5.44 2.20
CA LYS A 264 -1.17 4.34 2.28
C LYS A 264 -1.55 4.03 3.73
N ALA A 265 -2.58 3.21 3.92
CA ALA A 265 -3.15 2.94 5.24
C ALA A 265 -2.13 2.35 6.23
N ASP A 266 -1.22 1.50 5.76
CA ASP A 266 -0.20 0.85 6.60
C ASP A 266 0.97 1.77 7.01
N ASN A 267 1.11 2.97 6.41
CA ASN A 267 2.23 3.87 6.67
C ASN A 267 1.84 5.31 7.03
N VAL A 268 0.56 5.69 6.91
CA VAL A 268 0.11 7.06 7.22
C VAL A 268 0.42 7.46 8.66
N CYS A 269 0.33 6.53 9.62
CA CYS A 269 0.59 6.84 11.03
C CYS A 269 2.06 7.22 11.28
N GLN A 270 3.01 6.45 10.74
CA GLN A 270 4.44 6.76 10.87
C GLN A 270 4.83 8.05 10.12
N ILE A 271 4.25 8.29 8.95
CA ILE A 271 4.48 9.53 8.18
C ILE A 271 3.89 10.73 8.92
N ALA A 272 2.69 10.60 9.51
CA ALA A 272 2.10 11.65 10.33
C ALA A 272 2.97 11.93 11.56
N LYS A 273 3.46 10.91 12.27
CA LYS A 273 4.36 11.12 13.40
C LYS A 273 5.58 11.97 13.00
N TYR A 274 6.27 11.58 11.93
CA TYR A 274 7.38 12.36 11.38
C TYR A 274 6.95 13.80 11.04
N ALA A 275 5.82 13.98 10.35
CA ALA A 275 5.34 15.28 9.91
C ALA A 275 5.08 16.25 11.08
N TRP A 276 4.62 15.75 12.22
CA TRP A 276 4.38 16.56 13.42
C TRP A 276 5.66 16.81 14.21
N ASP A 277 6.53 15.81 14.35
CA ASP A 277 7.81 15.95 15.06
C ASP A 277 8.75 16.94 14.34
N HIS A 278 8.68 16.99 13.01
CA HIS A 278 9.54 17.81 12.15
C HIS A 278 8.81 19.02 11.52
N VAL A 279 7.56 19.29 11.93
CA VAL A 279 6.74 20.43 11.47
C VAL A 279 6.66 20.55 9.93
N SER A 280 6.60 19.40 9.24
CA SER A 280 6.43 19.36 7.79
C SER A 280 4.97 19.63 7.43
N GLU A 281 4.61 20.90 7.24
CA GLU A 281 3.24 21.34 6.95
C GLU A 281 2.61 20.59 5.76
N LYS A 282 3.42 20.34 4.73
CA LYS A 282 2.99 19.61 3.53
C LYS A 282 2.58 18.17 3.83
N LEU A 283 3.38 17.46 4.62
CA LEU A 283 3.06 16.10 5.03
C LEU A 283 1.89 16.08 6.02
N GLN A 284 1.81 17.05 6.93
CA GLN A 284 0.68 17.18 7.87
C GLN A 284 -0.64 17.30 7.11
N GLU A 285 -0.71 18.19 6.11
CA GLU A 285 -1.90 18.39 5.28
C GLU A 285 -2.33 17.11 4.57
N LYS A 286 -1.40 16.41 3.93
CA LYS A 286 -1.70 15.19 3.20
C LYS A 286 -2.04 14.01 4.08
N CYS A 287 -1.42 13.89 5.25
CA CYS A 287 -1.84 12.90 6.24
C CYS A 287 -3.25 13.21 6.77
N GLY A 288 -3.59 14.48 6.99
CA GLY A 288 -4.93 14.91 7.38
C GLY A 288 -6.00 14.57 6.33
N GLU A 289 -5.75 14.88 5.05
CA GLU A 289 -6.62 14.49 3.92
C GLU A 289 -6.82 12.97 3.84
N PHE A 290 -5.73 12.21 3.98
CA PHE A 290 -5.77 10.76 3.94
C PHE A 290 -6.57 10.20 5.12
N TYR A 291 -6.34 10.73 6.32
CA TYR A 291 -7.08 10.35 7.52
C TYR A 291 -8.59 10.61 7.35
N GLN A 292 -8.97 11.80 6.87
CA GLN A 292 -10.39 12.16 6.65
C GLN A 292 -11.12 11.14 5.75
N LYS A 293 -10.45 10.68 4.68
CA LYS A 293 -11.03 9.71 3.74
C LYS A 293 -11.14 8.29 4.30
N ASN A 294 -10.39 7.98 5.37
CA ASN A 294 -10.23 6.63 5.89
C ASN A 294 -10.48 6.51 7.41
N VAL A 295 -11.17 7.49 8.02
CA VAL A 295 -11.35 7.57 9.49
C VAL A 295 -11.86 6.26 10.09
N GLY A 296 -12.87 5.63 9.46
CA GLY A 296 -13.48 4.40 9.98
C GLY A 296 -12.49 3.23 10.12
N THR A 297 -11.51 3.13 9.22
CA THR A 297 -10.49 2.09 9.25
C THR A 297 -9.32 2.49 10.14
N LEU A 298 -8.84 3.73 10.02
CA LEU A 298 -7.63 4.20 10.71
C LEU A 298 -7.85 4.44 12.20
N ALA A 299 -9.01 4.96 12.62
CA ALA A 299 -9.27 5.27 14.03
C ALA A 299 -9.27 4.03 14.95
N LEU A 300 -9.42 2.83 14.37
CA LEU A 300 -9.39 1.55 15.07
C LEU A 300 -8.05 0.82 14.91
N ALA A 301 -7.14 1.31 14.06
CA ALA A 301 -5.86 0.68 13.82
C ALA A 301 -4.95 0.79 15.05
N PRO A 302 -4.27 -0.30 15.49
CA PRO A 302 -3.35 -0.26 16.63
C PRO A 302 -2.30 0.84 16.53
N GLU A 303 -1.77 1.06 15.32
CA GLU A 303 -0.76 2.07 15.02
C GLU A 303 -1.28 3.48 15.31
N PHE A 304 -2.56 3.74 15.04
CA PHE A 304 -3.20 5.03 15.31
C PHE A 304 -3.38 5.27 16.81
N VAL A 305 -3.73 4.23 17.57
CA VAL A 305 -3.90 4.32 19.03
C VAL A 305 -2.57 4.62 19.74
N THR A 306 -1.45 4.20 19.14
CA THR A 306 -0.11 4.46 19.69
C THR A 306 0.47 5.84 19.33
N LEU A 307 -0.25 6.65 18.53
CA LEU A 307 0.22 7.99 18.16
C LEU A 307 0.19 8.94 19.36
N ASP A 308 1.15 9.86 19.36
CA ASP A 308 1.21 10.92 20.36
C ASP A 308 -0.03 11.83 20.23
N ALA A 309 -0.54 12.31 21.38
CA ALA A 309 -1.81 13.02 21.44
C ALA A 309 -1.85 14.30 20.57
N ASN A 310 -0.70 14.95 20.38
CA ASN A 310 -0.54 16.09 19.47
C ASN A 310 -0.76 15.69 18.00
N VAL A 311 -0.24 14.54 17.57
CA VAL A 311 -0.41 14.01 16.21
C VAL A 311 -1.88 13.66 15.97
N VAL A 312 -2.51 12.94 16.91
CA VAL A 312 -3.94 12.58 16.81
C VAL A 312 -4.81 13.84 16.75
N SER A 313 -4.59 14.80 17.66
CA SER A 313 -5.32 16.07 17.65
C SER A 313 -5.12 16.82 16.35
N GLY A 314 -3.89 16.84 15.82
CA GLY A 314 -3.56 17.48 14.55
C GLY A 314 -4.32 16.86 13.38
N LEU A 315 -4.26 15.53 13.22
CA LEU A 315 -4.98 14.80 12.17
C LEU A 315 -6.49 15.06 12.21
N VAL A 316 -7.09 15.00 13.41
CA VAL A 316 -8.53 15.26 13.60
C VAL A 316 -8.89 16.71 13.25
N GLN A 317 -8.08 17.69 13.68
CA GLN A 317 -8.31 19.10 13.35
C GLN A 317 -8.20 19.38 11.86
N MET A 318 -7.21 18.79 11.18
CA MET A 318 -7.04 18.96 9.74
C MET A 318 -8.17 18.31 8.95
N ALA A 319 -8.60 17.11 9.34
CA ALA A 319 -9.75 16.44 8.74
C ALA A 319 -11.06 17.23 8.92
N ALA A 320 -11.24 17.92 10.04
CA ALA A 320 -12.42 18.74 10.31
C ALA A 320 -12.45 20.06 9.50
N ARG A 321 -11.30 20.58 9.06
CA ARG A 321 -11.22 21.82 8.25
C ARG A 321 -11.64 21.64 6.79
N GLN A 322 -11.80 20.40 6.35
CA GLN A 322 -12.09 20.05 4.95
C GLN A 322 -13.55 19.61 4.74
N VAL A 323 -14.43 19.88 5.72
CA VAL A 323 -15.89 19.68 5.68
C VAL A 323 -16.55 21.05 5.59
#